data_AF-J0J394-F1
#
_entry.id   AF-J0J394-F1
#
_cell.length_a   1.000
_cell.length_b   1.000
_cell.length_c   1.000
_cell.angle_alpha   90.00
_cell.angle_beta   90.00
_cell.angle_gamma   90.00
#
_symmetry.space_group_name_H-M   'P 1'
#
loop_
_entity.id
_entity.type
_entity.pdbx_description
1 polymer ?
#
loop_
_entity_poly.entity_id
_entity_poly.type
_entity_poly.pdbx_seq_one_letter_code
_entity_poly.pdbx_strand_id
1 'polypeptide(L)'
;MLEEYEQGFSVQEVFQIGSTGICSQRDHVVFHRDKESLLKLLKDFSTLEPSELRRVYNIKKDGRDWRLEYAIKDVKANANNLEEYIVSCQYRPFDFYYTYYTGKSKSFIAYPRGEVFKHMLPPPPNKP
;
A
#
# COMPACT_ATOMS: atom_id res chain seq x y z
N MET A 1 -23.99 28.84 -16.99
CA MET A 1 -23.08 28.10 -16.07
C MET A 1 -23.45 26.62 -15.98
N LEU A 2 -24.66 26.22 -15.56
CA LEU A 2 -25.01 24.78 -15.52
C LEU A 2 -25.17 24.19 -16.94
N GLU A 3 -25.90 24.89 -17.82
CA GLU A 3 -26.10 24.49 -19.23
C GLU A 3 -24.81 24.42 -20.05
N GLU A 4 -23.74 25.13 -19.65
CA GLU A 4 -22.44 25.10 -20.32
C GLU A 4 -21.57 23.94 -19.79
N TYR A 5 -21.66 23.64 -18.49
CA TYR A 5 -20.98 22.51 -17.87
C TYR A 5 -21.50 21.16 -18.40
N GLU A 6 -22.81 21.04 -18.60
CA GLU A 6 -23.46 19.81 -19.10
C GLU A 6 -23.21 19.54 -20.59
N GLN A 7 -22.63 20.49 -21.33
CA GLN A 7 -22.17 20.26 -22.71
C GLN A 7 -20.88 19.43 -22.76
N GLY A 8 -20.15 19.33 -21.65
CA GLY A 8 -18.95 18.52 -21.53
C GLY A 8 -19.26 17.02 -21.40
N PHE A 9 -18.24 16.18 -21.56
CA PHE A 9 -18.37 14.74 -21.33
C PHE A 9 -18.30 14.40 -19.84
N SER A 10 -19.08 13.40 -19.41
CA SER A 10 -18.98 12.86 -18.06
C SER A 10 -17.67 12.10 -17.88
N VAL A 11 -16.88 12.47 -16.88
CA VAL A 11 -15.65 11.75 -16.51
C VAL A 11 -15.96 10.30 -16.14
N GLN A 12 -17.13 10.03 -15.55
CA GLN A 12 -17.54 8.66 -15.21
C GLN A 12 -17.83 7.81 -16.45
N GLU A 13 -18.28 8.42 -17.56
CA GLU A 13 -18.58 7.72 -18.81
C GLU A 13 -17.32 7.49 -19.64
N VAL A 14 -16.37 8.43 -19.59
CA VAL A 14 -15.12 8.33 -20.35
C VAL A 14 -14.15 7.32 -19.75
N PHE A 15 -14.06 7.22 -18.42
CA PHE A 15 -13.14 6.29 -17.76
C PHE A 15 -13.84 4.99 -17.33
N GLN A 16 -13.40 3.86 -17.88
CA GLN A 16 -13.97 2.54 -17.58
C GLN A 16 -13.79 2.09 -16.12
N ILE A 17 -12.73 2.56 -15.46
CA ILE A 17 -12.37 2.17 -14.09
C ILE A 17 -12.01 3.43 -13.32
N GLY A 18 -12.76 3.71 -12.26
CA GLY A 18 -12.48 4.79 -11.32
C GLY A 18 -12.48 4.25 -9.88
N SER A 19 -11.52 4.68 -9.08
CA SER A 19 -11.52 4.41 -7.64
C SER A 19 -10.83 5.55 -6.90
N THR A 20 -11.19 5.71 -5.63
CA THR A 20 -10.37 6.47 -4.70
C THR A 20 -9.02 5.78 -4.57
N GLY A 21 -7.92 6.55 -4.50
CA GLY A 21 -6.55 6.01 -4.40
C GLY A 21 -6.34 5.03 -3.23
N ILE A 22 -5.12 4.52 -3.11
CA ILE A 22 -4.77 3.57 -2.03
C ILE A 22 -5.07 4.16 -0.66
N CYS A 23 -5.50 3.30 0.25
CA CYS A 23 -5.70 3.68 1.64
C CYS A 23 -4.99 2.66 2.52
N SER A 24 -3.88 3.09 3.14
CA SER A 24 -3.10 2.24 4.03
C SER A 24 -3.69 2.19 5.45
N GLN A 25 -4.37 3.27 5.88
CA GLN A 25 -4.79 3.58 7.26
C GLN A 25 -3.65 3.72 8.28
N ARG A 26 -2.41 3.38 7.94
CA ARG A 26 -1.23 3.43 8.81
C ARG A 26 0.01 3.85 8.02
N ASP A 27 -0.04 5.04 7.43
CA ASP A 27 0.99 5.51 6.49
C ASP A 27 2.43 5.43 7.05
N HIS A 28 2.64 5.82 8.31
CA HIS A 28 3.96 5.79 8.97
C HIS A 28 4.56 4.37 9.14
N VAL A 29 3.74 3.32 9.01
CA VAL A 29 4.19 1.91 9.04
C VAL A 29 4.29 1.34 7.63
N VAL A 30 3.45 1.82 6.72
CA VAL A 30 3.31 1.25 5.38
C VAL A 30 4.29 1.88 4.38
N PHE A 31 4.51 3.19 4.46
CA PHE A 31 5.35 3.94 3.54
C PHE A 31 6.65 4.39 4.18
N HIS A 32 7.74 4.09 3.50
CA HIS A 32 9.10 4.38 3.95
C HIS A 32 9.87 5.13 2.87
N ARG A 33 10.74 6.07 3.26
CA ARG A 33 11.62 6.75 2.29
C ARG A 33 12.71 5.83 1.77
N ASP A 34 13.22 4.96 2.63
CA ASP A 34 14.34 4.09 2.33
C ASP A 34 13.91 2.62 2.28
N LYS A 35 14.31 1.92 1.21
CA LYS A 35 14.05 0.46 1.05
C LYS A 35 14.56 -0.34 2.25
N GLU A 36 15.73 0.02 2.78
CA GLU A 36 16.35 -0.67 3.92
C GLU A 36 15.51 -0.56 5.20
N SER A 37 14.91 0.60 5.44
CA SER A 37 14.06 0.83 6.61
C SER A 37 12.78 -0.02 6.56
N LEU A 38 12.19 -0.15 5.36
CA LEU A 38 11.04 -1.02 5.13
C LEU A 38 11.44 -2.49 5.29
N LEU A 39 12.56 -2.91 4.70
CA LEU A 39 13.03 -4.29 4.80
C LEU A 39 13.32 -4.69 6.25
N LYS A 40 13.90 -3.79 7.05
CA LYS A 40 14.10 -3.99 8.49
C LYS A 40 12.74 -4.18 9.19
N LEU A 41 11.77 -3.32 8.91
CA LEU A 41 10.42 -3.45 9.47
C LEU A 41 9.77 -4.78 9.10
N LEU A 42 9.87 -5.22 7.85
CA LEU A 42 9.30 -6.51 7.40
C LEU A 42 9.98 -7.71 8.08
N LYS A 43 11.30 -7.65 8.30
CA LYS A 43 12.03 -8.67 9.07
C LYS A 43 11.55 -8.70 10.51
N ASP A 44 11.40 -7.54 11.14
CA ASP A 44 10.87 -7.45 12.51
C ASP A 44 9.42 -7.97 12.60
N PHE A 45 8.58 -7.70 11.61
CA PHE A 45 7.21 -8.26 11.55
C PHE A 45 7.20 -9.79 11.41
N SER A 46 8.27 -10.37 10.89
CA SER A 46 8.42 -11.83 10.76
C SER A 46 8.92 -12.48 12.05
N THR A 47 9.65 -11.75 12.89
CA THR A 47 10.38 -12.31 14.05
C THR A 47 9.84 -11.86 15.41
N LEU A 48 9.41 -10.61 15.55
CA LEU A 48 8.99 -10.02 16.82
C LEU A 48 7.52 -10.32 17.14
N GLU A 49 7.23 -10.30 18.44
CA GLU A 49 5.86 -10.41 18.95
C GLU A 49 5.04 -9.13 18.68
N PRO A 50 3.70 -9.23 18.49
CA PRO A 50 2.86 -8.08 18.18
C PRO A 50 2.94 -6.93 19.21
N SER A 51 3.13 -7.24 20.49
CA SER A 51 3.30 -6.23 21.55
C SER A 51 4.57 -5.41 21.36
N GLU A 52 5.68 -6.06 21.03
CA GLU A 52 6.96 -5.43 20.76
C GLU A 52 6.89 -4.56 19.51
N LEU A 53 6.23 -5.04 18.45
CA LEU A 53 6.03 -4.26 17.23
C LEU A 53 5.24 -2.97 17.49
N ARG A 54 4.19 -3.02 18.33
CA ARG A 54 3.45 -1.83 18.73
C ARG A 54 4.32 -0.82 19.48
N ARG A 55 5.23 -1.31 20.32
CA ARG A 55 6.14 -0.47 21.10
C ARG A 55 7.22 0.17 20.22
N VAL A 56 7.92 -0.63 19.42
CA VAL A 56 9.07 -0.18 18.59
C VAL A 56 8.61 0.78 17.50
N TYR A 57 7.50 0.46 16.82
CA TYR A 57 7.00 1.22 15.68
C TYR A 57 5.85 2.18 16.04
N ASN A 58 5.56 2.36 17.33
CA ASN A 58 4.48 3.22 17.84
C ASN A 58 3.13 2.95 17.15
N ILE A 59 2.81 1.67 16.93
CA ILE A 59 1.61 1.27 16.20
C ILE A 59 0.40 1.41 17.13
N LYS A 60 -0.44 2.40 16.82
CA LYS A 60 -1.72 2.65 17.52
C LYS A 60 -2.63 1.42 17.48
N LYS A 61 -3.66 1.43 18.34
CA LYS A 61 -4.71 0.40 18.38
C LYS A 61 -5.26 0.11 16.99
N ASP A 62 -5.63 -1.15 16.77
CA ASP A 62 -6.15 -1.60 15.49
C ASP A 62 -7.43 -0.86 15.09
N GLY A 63 -7.56 -0.64 13.79
CA GLY A 63 -8.75 -0.07 13.18
C GLY A 63 -9.76 -1.15 12.78
N ARG A 64 -10.81 -0.72 12.09
CA ARG A 64 -11.80 -1.63 11.50
C ARG A 64 -11.16 -2.49 10.40
N ASP A 65 -10.42 -1.86 9.50
CA ASP A 65 -9.93 -2.51 8.28
C ASP A 65 -8.42 -2.81 8.31
N TRP A 66 -7.63 -2.05 9.09
CA TRP A 66 -6.22 -2.35 9.32
C TRP A 66 -6.00 -2.95 10.72
N ARG A 67 -5.42 -4.15 10.75
CA ARG A 67 -5.09 -4.88 11.98
C ARG A 67 -3.66 -5.39 11.91
N LEU A 68 -2.92 -5.24 13.01
CA LEU A 68 -1.51 -5.63 13.07
C LEU A 68 -1.32 -7.12 12.78
N GLU A 69 -2.20 -7.97 13.29
CA GLU A 69 -2.15 -9.43 13.07
C GLU A 69 -2.24 -9.80 11.59
N TYR A 70 -3.04 -9.07 10.80
CA TYR A 70 -3.20 -9.33 9.38
C TYR A 70 -1.96 -8.90 8.59
N ALA A 71 -1.37 -7.76 8.96
CA ALA A 71 -0.10 -7.32 8.40
C ALA A 71 1.01 -8.35 8.69
N ILE A 72 1.13 -8.81 9.94
CA ILE A 72 2.10 -9.86 10.33
C ILE A 72 1.88 -11.15 9.52
N LYS A 73 0.63 -11.60 9.39
CA LYS A 73 0.30 -12.81 8.64
C LYS A 73 0.71 -12.71 7.17
N ASP A 74 0.49 -11.55 6.54
CA ASP A 74 0.86 -11.34 5.14
C ASP A 74 2.37 -11.29 4.93
N VAL A 75 3.09 -10.63 5.84
CA VAL A 75 4.56 -10.59 5.82
C VAL A 75 5.14 -12.00 6.03
N LYS A 76 4.64 -12.74 7.03
CA LYS A 76 5.10 -14.12 7.31
C LYS A 76 4.82 -15.08 6.16
N ALA A 77 3.71 -14.91 5.44
CA ALA A 77 3.37 -15.75 4.29
C ALA A 77 4.38 -15.63 3.14
N ASN A 78 5.14 -14.53 3.08
CA ASN A 78 6.12 -14.24 2.03
C ASN A 78 7.52 -13.98 2.63
N ALA A 79 7.83 -14.54 3.80
CA ALA A 79 9.07 -14.24 4.52
C ALA A 79 10.35 -14.56 3.72
N ASN A 80 10.29 -15.51 2.80
CA ASN A 80 11.43 -15.93 1.95
C ASN A 80 11.65 -15.03 0.73
N ASN A 81 10.66 -14.21 0.35
CA ASN A 81 10.68 -13.39 -0.86
C ASN A 81 10.15 -11.97 -0.61
N LEU A 82 10.38 -11.43 0.60
CA LEU A 82 9.90 -10.10 1.00
C LEU A 82 10.29 -9.00 0.01
N GLU A 83 11.51 -9.06 -0.53
CA GLU A 83 12.03 -8.06 -1.46
C GLU A 83 11.29 -8.00 -2.80
N GLU A 84 10.68 -9.12 -3.25
CA GLU A 84 9.92 -9.16 -4.51
C GLU A 84 8.66 -8.29 -4.45
N TYR A 85 8.13 -8.07 -3.26
CA TYR A 85 6.93 -7.27 -3.02
C TYR A 85 7.24 -5.84 -2.55
N ILE A 86 8.52 -5.49 -2.41
CA ILE A 86 8.90 -4.11 -2.14
C ILE A 86 8.88 -3.33 -3.44
N VAL A 87 8.01 -2.33 -3.51
CA VAL A 87 7.81 -1.50 -4.70
C VAL A 87 8.00 -0.02 -4.34
N SER A 88 8.56 0.75 -5.26
CA SER A 88 8.48 2.21 -5.18
C SER A 88 7.10 2.67 -5.65
N CYS A 89 6.53 3.65 -5.00
CA CYS A 89 5.27 4.26 -5.37
C CYS A 89 5.29 5.77 -5.11
N GLN A 90 4.47 6.51 -5.85
CA GLN A 90 4.24 7.93 -5.58
C GLN A 90 3.29 8.06 -4.38
N TYR A 91 3.83 8.49 -3.23
CA TYR A 91 3.04 8.79 -2.04
C TYR A 91 2.26 10.11 -2.21
N ARG A 92 2.92 11.09 -2.84
CA ARG A 92 2.36 12.36 -3.31
C ARG A 92 2.92 12.66 -4.71
N PRO A 93 2.34 13.60 -5.48
CA PRO A 93 2.91 13.99 -6.76
C PRO A 93 4.39 14.36 -6.62
N PHE A 94 5.25 13.64 -7.35
CA PHE A 94 6.71 13.78 -7.33
C PHE A 94 7.41 13.46 -5.98
N ASP A 95 6.74 12.74 -5.07
CA ASP A 95 7.28 12.29 -3.79
C ASP A 95 7.25 10.77 -3.71
N PHE A 96 8.43 10.14 -3.77
CA PHE A 96 8.58 8.70 -3.93
C PHE A 96 8.91 8.02 -2.61
N TYR A 97 8.17 6.95 -2.32
CA TYR A 97 8.34 6.12 -1.14
C TYR A 97 8.36 4.65 -1.54
N TYR A 98 8.89 3.80 -0.68
CA TYR A 98 8.78 2.35 -0.76
C TYR A 98 7.64 1.85 0.11
N THR A 99 6.93 0.84 -0.40
CA THR A 99 5.89 0.11 0.34
C THR A 99 6.01 -1.38 0.06
N TYR A 100 5.45 -2.20 0.95
CA TYR A 100 5.29 -3.62 0.73
C TYR A 100 3.90 -3.90 0.14
N TYR A 101 3.86 -4.27 -1.13
CA TYR A 101 2.64 -4.39 -1.92
C TYR A 101 2.42 -5.83 -2.39
N THR A 102 1.50 -6.54 -1.74
CA THR A 102 1.07 -7.90 -2.12
C THR A 102 -0.24 -7.92 -2.91
N GLY A 103 -0.88 -6.76 -3.08
CA GLY A 103 -2.20 -6.63 -3.71
C GLY A 103 -3.37 -7.18 -2.87
N LYS A 104 -3.12 -7.74 -1.69
CA LYS A 104 -4.17 -8.27 -0.80
C LYS A 104 -4.85 -7.15 -0.01
N SER A 105 -6.17 -7.18 0.02
CA SER A 105 -6.97 -6.26 0.84
C SER A 105 -6.95 -6.68 2.31
N LYS A 106 -7.00 -5.71 3.23
CA LYS A 106 -6.94 -5.90 4.69
C LYS A 106 -5.71 -6.69 5.14
N SER A 107 -4.56 -6.44 4.51
CA SER A 107 -3.28 -7.04 4.87
C SER A 107 -2.30 -5.98 5.37
N PHE A 108 -1.04 -5.98 4.91
CA PHE A 108 -0.09 -4.89 5.16
C PHE A 108 -0.67 -3.53 4.73
N ILE A 109 -1.37 -3.49 3.59
CA ILE A 109 -2.15 -2.33 3.12
C ILE A 109 -3.64 -2.64 3.29
N ALA A 110 -4.41 -1.72 3.89
CA ALA A 110 -5.84 -1.94 4.09
C ALA A 110 -6.60 -2.02 2.76
N TYR A 111 -6.38 -1.07 1.85
CA TYR A 111 -7.00 -1.04 0.52
C TYR A 111 -5.95 -0.74 -0.55
N PRO A 112 -5.33 -1.77 -1.15
CA PRO A 112 -4.32 -1.60 -2.20
C PRO A 112 -4.90 -1.15 -3.55
N ARG A 113 -6.23 -1.30 -3.76
CA ARG A 113 -6.96 -0.82 -4.96
C ARG A 113 -6.22 -1.14 -6.28
N GLY A 114 -5.75 -2.38 -6.42
CA GLY A 114 -4.86 -2.80 -7.52
C GLY A 114 -5.37 -2.46 -8.92
N GLU A 115 -6.69 -2.46 -9.13
CA GLU A 115 -7.32 -2.07 -10.39
C GLU A 115 -6.93 -0.68 -10.88
N VAL A 116 -6.71 0.26 -9.96
CA VAL A 116 -6.29 1.64 -10.26
C VAL A 116 -4.82 1.86 -9.90
N PHE A 117 -4.37 1.30 -8.77
CA PHE A 117 -3.04 1.54 -8.25
C PHE A 117 -1.93 0.94 -9.12
N LYS A 118 -2.23 -0.07 -9.96
CA LYS A 118 -1.27 -0.59 -10.95
C LYS A 118 -0.64 0.51 -11.82
N HIS A 119 -1.33 1.63 -12.05
CA HIS A 119 -0.83 2.75 -12.84
C HIS A 119 0.13 3.67 -12.07
N MET A 120 0.23 3.50 -10.74
CA MET A 120 1.13 4.24 -9.85
C MET A 120 2.32 3.40 -9.38
N LEU A 121 2.38 2.14 -9.81
CA LEU A 121 3.49 1.22 -9.60
C LEU A 121 4.45 1.28 -10.81
N PRO A 122 5.73 0.92 -10.63
CA PRO A 122 6.61 0.71 -11.76
C PRO A 122 6.02 -0.35 -12.70
N PRO A 123 6.28 -0.25 -14.02
CA PRO A 123 5.81 -1.24 -14.98
C PRO A 123 6.29 -2.63 -14.55
N PRO A 124 5.46 -3.69 -14.70
CA PRO A 124 5.90 -5.04 -14.39
C PRO A 124 7.15 -5.37 -15.19
N PRO A 125 8.11 -6.12 -14.63
CA PRO A 125 9.28 -6.56 -15.39
C PRO A 125 8.80 -7.31 -16.63
N ASN A 126 9.33 -6.95 -17.80
CA ASN A 126 9.08 -7.69 -19.04
C ASN A 126 9.49 -9.14 -18.79
N LYS A 127 8.51 -10.05 -18.77
CA LYS A 127 8.82 -11.48 -18.79
C LYS A 127 9.48 -11.76 -20.14
N PRO A 128 10.65 -12.43 -20.15
CA PRO A 128 11.30 -12.82 -21.40
C PRO A 128 10.40 -13.74 -22.25
#